data_AF-A0A0M9ZJ72-F1
#
_entry.id   AF-A0A0M9ZJ72-F1
#
_cell.length_a   1.000
_cell.length_b   1.000
_cell.length_c   1.000
_cell.angle_alpha   90.00
_cell.angle_beta   90.00
_cell.angle_gamma   90.00
#
_symmetry.space_group_name_H-M   'P 1'
#
loop_
_entity.id
_entity.type
_entity.pdbx_description
1 polymer ?
#
loop_
_entity_poly.entity_id
_entity_poly.type
_entity_poly.pdbx_seq_one_letter_code
_entity_poly.pdbx_strand_id
1 'polypeptide(L)'
;MLEAAPDWLARLPYELTCREIEFSTVGEARQLRRPAFVKPPNDKSFPARVYPDGSRLPGSDAVDDRTPVLVSDIVTFAVECRLFLLDGEVRTGSRYLTHGELDVAPLDEDPRRADVLAFAERLASLDLPSAVVVDVGLLSECSQWAVVEANAAWASGHYACDPDAALDVVVRAARPEGEFGPADRAFLRPLPEVVRD
;
A
#
# COMPACT_ATOMS: atom_id res chain seq x y z
N MET A 1 -12.19 1.24 12.12
CA MET A 1 -10.93 1.76 11.55
C MET A 1 -10.96 1.53 10.05
N LEU A 2 -10.43 2.47 9.26
CA LEU A 2 -10.40 2.39 7.81
C LEU A 2 -9.17 1.63 7.30
N GLU A 3 -9.38 0.86 6.24
CA GLU A 3 -8.38 0.08 5.53
C GLU A 3 -8.82 -0.12 4.08
N ALA A 4 -7.88 -0.01 3.13
CA ALA A 4 -8.18 -0.26 1.72
C ALA A 4 -8.51 -1.75 1.51
N ALA A 5 -9.31 -2.04 0.49
CA ALA A 5 -9.61 -3.42 0.11
C ALA A 5 -8.30 -4.18 -0.23
N PRO A 6 -8.15 -5.45 0.18
CA PRO A 6 -6.89 -6.19 0.04
C PRO A 6 -6.49 -6.43 -1.42
N ASP A 7 -7.45 -6.41 -2.34
CA ASP A 7 -7.25 -6.55 -3.78
C ASP A 7 -7.19 -5.20 -4.51
N TRP A 8 -7.30 -4.06 -3.81
CA TRP A 8 -7.36 -2.72 -4.41
C TRP A 8 -6.23 -2.46 -5.41
N LEU A 9 -4.98 -2.78 -5.03
CA LEU A 9 -3.81 -2.57 -5.87
C LEU A 9 -3.88 -3.38 -7.18
N ALA A 10 -4.46 -4.58 -7.16
CA ALA A 10 -4.64 -5.44 -8.33
C ALA A 10 -5.77 -4.98 -9.26
N ARG A 11 -6.70 -4.14 -8.77
CA ARG A 11 -7.79 -3.57 -9.57
C ARG A 11 -7.43 -2.27 -10.27
N LEU A 12 -6.25 -1.71 -10.00
CA LEU A 12 -5.84 -0.45 -10.59
C LEU A 12 -5.55 -0.60 -12.10
N PRO A 13 -5.86 0.43 -12.91
CA PRO A 13 -5.39 0.51 -14.28
C PRO A 13 -3.86 0.34 -14.37
N TYR A 14 -3.40 -0.32 -15.42
CA TYR A 14 -1.97 -0.57 -15.65
C TYR A 14 -1.15 0.72 -15.66
N GLU A 15 -1.70 1.85 -16.10
CA GLU A 15 -1.03 3.15 -16.13
C GLU A 15 -0.79 3.77 -14.74
N LEU A 16 -1.30 3.14 -13.68
CA LEU A 16 -1.05 3.51 -12.28
C LEU A 16 -0.14 2.52 -11.56
N THR A 17 0.02 1.29 -12.05
CA THR A 17 0.87 0.27 -11.43
C THR A 17 2.16 0.04 -12.21
N CYS A 18 2.10 0.25 -13.53
CA CYS A 18 3.13 -0.01 -14.53
C CYS A 18 3.71 -1.43 -14.44
N ARG A 19 2.90 -2.37 -13.97
CA ARG A 19 3.22 -3.78 -13.77
C ARG A 19 1.93 -4.57 -13.58
N GLU A 20 1.97 -5.85 -13.94
CA GLU A 20 0.87 -6.75 -13.61
C GLU A 20 0.87 -7.08 -12.12
N ILE A 21 -0.33 -7.10 -11.53
CA ILE A 21 -0.57 -7.41 -10.13
C ILE A 21 -1.81 -8.29 -10.04
N GLU A 22 -1.64 -9.49 -9.51
CA GLU A 22 -2.69 -10.45 -9.31
C GLU A 22 -3.01 -10.57 -7.82
N PHE A 23 -4.30 -10.54 -7.49
CA PHE A 23 -4.79 -10.93 -6.17
C PHE A 23 -5.15 -12.42 -6.18
N SER A 24 -4.48 -13.19 -5.32
CA SER A 24 -4.57 -14.65 -5.29
C SER A 24 -4.40 -15.13 -3.84
N THR A 25 -4.07 -16.41 -3.66
CA THR A 25 -3.86 -17.04 -2.37
C THR A 25 -2.44 -17.62 -2.27
N VAL A 26 -1.93 -17.82 -1.04
CA VAL A 26 -0.60 -18.43 -0.85
C VAL A 26 -0.54 -19.82 -1.51
N GLY A 27 -1.61 -20.62 -1.40
CA GLY A 27 -1.69 -21.95 -1.99
C GLY A 27 -1.50 -21.95 -3.51
N GLU A 28 -2.13 -21.00 -4.20
CA GLU A 28 -1.98 -20.78 -5.64
C GLU A 28 -0.59 -20.22 -5.98
N ALA A 29 -0.10 -19.24 -5.22
CA ALA A 29 1.22 -18.65 -5.43
C ALA A 29 2.37 -19.67 -5.28
N ARG A 30 2.21 -20.72 -4.46
CA ARG A 30 3.16 -21.83 -4.37
C ARG A 30 3.29 -22.64 -5.66
N GLN A 31 2.32 -22.55 -6.58
CA GLN A 31 2.36 -23.20 -7.88
C GLN A 31 3.16 -22.41 -8.94
N LEU A 32 3.61 -21.19 -8.63
CA LEU A 32 4.43 -20.40 -9.55
C LEU A 32 5.72 -21.15 -9.92
N ARG A 33 6.07 -21.08 -11.20
CA ARG A 33 7.29 -21.66 -11.79
C ARG A 33 8.22 -20.59 -12.38
N ARG A 34 8.00 -19.33 -11.97
CA ARG A 34 8.75 -18.15 -12.38
C ARG A 34 9.03 -17.27 -11.15
N PRO A 35 10.05 -16.40 -11.21
CA PRO A 35 10.22 -15.37 -10.21
C PRO A 35 9.01 -14.43 -10.14
N ALA A 36 8.70 -13.96 -8.94
CA ALA A 36 7.73 -12.89 -8.71
C ALA A 36 7.99 -12.18 -7.38
N PHE A 37 7.55 -10.94 -7.30
CA PHE A 37 7.38 -10.28 -6.01
C PHE A 37 6.06 -10.75 -5.38
N VAL A 38 6.13 -11.31 -4.18
CA VAL A 38 4.94 -11.80 -3.46
C VAL A 38 4.89 -11.14 -2.10
N LYS A 39 3.73 -10.58 -1.75
CA LYS A 39 3.47 -10.01 -0.42
C LYS A 39 2.06 -10.30 0.08
N PRO A 40 1.85 -10.37 1.41
CA PRO A 40 0.51 -10.17 1.94
C PRO A 40 0.01 -8.75 1.60
N PRO A 41 -1.29 -8.53 1.39
CA PRO A 41 -1.79 -7.22 1.00
C PRO A 41 -1.66 -6.14 2.09
N ASN A 42 -2.15 -6.44 3.30
CA ASN A 42 -2.29 -5.45 4.37
C ASN A 42 -1.62 -5.88 5.69
N ASP A 43 -1.15 -7.12 5.78
CA ASP A 43 -0.46 -7.64 6.96
C ASP A 43 1.01 -7.97 6.67
N LYS A 44 1.74 -8.33 7.72
CA LYS A 44 3.16 -8.74 7.64
C LYS A 44 3.32 -10.22 8.01
N SER A 45 2.34 -11.05 7.65
CA SER A 45 2.34 -12.49 7.97
C SER A 45 3.57 -13.22 7.44
N PHE A 46 4.15 -12.76 6.33
CA PHE A 46 5.45 -13.22 5.82
C PHE A 46 6.19 -12.11 5.05
N PRO A 47 7.51 -12.28 4.78
CA PRO A 47 8.29 -11.25 4.11
C PRO A 47 7.81 -10.95 2.70
N ALA A 48 7.51 -9.67 2.43
CA ALA A 48 7.34 -9.13 1.09
C ALA A 48 8.69 -9.09 0.37
N ARG A 49 8.88 -9.90 -0.67
CA ARG A 49 10.14 -9.97 -1.42
C ARG A 49 9.95 -10.63 -2.78
N VAL A 50 11.01 -10.60 -3.57
CA VAL A 50 11.14 -11.46 -4.75
C VAL A 50 11.40 -12.90 -4.30
N TYR A 51 10.53 -13.81 -4.73
CA TYR A 51 10.73 -15.25 -4.61
C TYR A 51 11.17 -15.80 -5.97
N PRO A 52 12.23 -16.64 -6.02
CA PRO A 52 12.67 -17.27 -7.28
C PRO A 52 11.59 -18.10 -7.97
N ASP A 53 10.72 -18.72 -7.17
CA ASP A 53 9.54 -19.47 -7.59
C ASP A 53 8.63 -19.73 -6.36
N GLY A 54 7.46 -20.33 -6.58
CA GLY A 54 6.47 -20.56 -5.53
C GLY A 54 6.92 -21.52 -4.41
N SER A 55 7.91 -22.39 -4.65
CA SER A 55 8.41 -23.34 -3.63
C SER A 55 9.17 -22.67 -2.49
N ARG A 56 9.52 -21.39 -2.64
CA ARG A 56 10.25 -20.60 -1.64
C ARG A 56 9.34 -19.80 -0.70
N LEU A 57 8.02 -19.82 -0.94
CA LEU A 57 7.03 -19.25 -0.02
C LEU A 57 6.94 -20.10 1.26
N PRO A 58 6.49 -19.53 2.39
CA PRO A 58 6.22 -20.30 3.60
C PRO A 58 5.33 -21.51 3.31
N GLY A 59 5.59 -22.65 3.95
CA GLY A 59 4.80 -23.87 3.80
C GLY A 59 3.40 -23.75 4.43
N SER A 60 2.53 -24.73 4.15
CA SER A 60 1.16 -24.77 4.66
C SER A 60 1.07 -24.98 6.18
N ASP A 61 2.18 -25.42 6.79
CA ASP A 61 2.38 -25.51 8.23
C ASP A 61 2.60 -24.13 8.89
N ALA A 62 3.03 -23.13 8.11
CA ALA A 62 3.26 -21.77 8.60
C ALA A 62 2.15 -20.78 8.22
N VAL A 63 1.56 -20.92 7.03
CA VAL A 63 0.53 -20.00 6.50
C VAL A 63 -0.57 -20.80 5.79
N ASP A 64 -1.83 -20.53 6.14
CA ASP A 64 -3.03 -21.14 5.53
C ASP A 64 -3.05 -20.89 4.02
N ASP A 65 -3.40 -21.92 3.25
CA ASP A 65 -3.39 -21.86 1.79
C ASP A 65 -4.31 -20.79 1.22
N ARG A 66 -5.36 -20.41 1.94
CA ARG A 66 -6.34 -19.39 1.55
C ARG A 66 -5.92 -17.98 1.99
N THR A 67 -4.80 -17.82 2.68
CA THR A 67 -4.28 -16.50 3.03
C THR A 67 -4.10 -15.68 1.75
N PRO A 68 -4.71 -14.49 1.65
CA PRO A 68 -4.59 -13.65 0.46
C PRO A 68 -3.17 -13.16 0.23
N VAL A 69 -2.78 -13.04 -1.04
CA VAL A 69 -1.50 -12.46 -1.46
C VAL A 69 -1.66 -11.60 -2.70
N LEU A 70 -0.75 -10.65 -2.85
CA LEU A 70 -0.49 -9.98 -4.11
C LEU A 70 0.74 -10.60 -4.77
N VAL A 71 0.59 -11.05 -6.01
CA VAL A 71 1.68 -11.53 -6.87
C VAL A 71 1.89 -10.50 -7.95
N SER A 72 3.11 -10.01 -8.11
CA SER A 72 3.40 -8.93 -9.06
C SER A 72 4.66 -9.21 -9.88
N ASP A 73 4.71 -8.63 -11.08
CA ASP A 73 5.96 -8.48 -11.80
C ASP A 73 7.00 -7.75 -10.94
N ILE A 74 8.27 -8.07 -11.18
CA ILE A 74 9.38 -7.50 -10.44
C ILE A 74 9.73 -6.15 -11.08
N VAL A 75 9.70 -5.10 -10.27
CA VAL A 75 10.07 -3.74 -10.67
C VAL A 75 11.06 -3.14 -9.67
N THR A 76 11.82 -2.13 -10.10
CA THR A 76 12.76 -1.41 -9.23
C THR A 76 12.35 0.06 -9.10
N PHE A 77 12.07 0.52 -7.90
CA PHE A 77 11.83 1.93 -7.66
C PHE A 77 13.14 2.70 -7.46
N ALA A 78 13.32 3.77 -8.23
CA ALA A 78 14.41 4.71 -8.06
C ALA A 78 14.20 5.60 -6.84
N VAL A 79 12.94 5.97 -6.56
CA VAL A 79 12.52 6.77 -5.41
C VAL A 79 11.15 6.28 -4.96
N GLU A 80 10.92 6.24 -3.65
CA GLU A 80 9.61 5.95 -3.07
C GLU A 80 9.21 7.06 -2.09
N CYS A 81 7.96 7.48 -2.18
CA CYS A 81 7.34 8.52 -1.37
C CYS A 81 6.09 7.97 -0.70
N ARG A 82 5.91 8.36 0.56
CA ARG A 82 4.70 8.11 1.33
C ARG A 82 3.83 9.35 1.32
N LEU A 83 2.53 9.17 1.07
CA LEU A 83 1.55 10.24 1.05
C LEU A 83 0.43 9.93 2.04
N PHE A 84 0.13 10.85 2.94
CA PHE A 84 -1.07 10.81 3.77
C PHE A 84 -2.19 11.55 3.05
N LEU A 85 -3.27 10.84 2.73
CA LEU A 85 -4.40 11.36 1.98
C LEU A 85 -5.61 11.55 2.88
N LEU A 86 -6.29 12.68 2.73
CA LEU A 86 -7.57 12.98 3.37
C LEU A 86 -8.56 13.44 2.30
N ASP A 87 -9.66 12.71 2.16
CA ASP A 87 -10.71 12.91 1.17
C ASP A 87 -10.14 13.04 -0.27
N GLY A 88 -9.12 12.23 -0.58
CA GLY A 88 -8.43 12.21 -1.88
C GLY A 88 -7.31 13.26 -2.05
N GLU A 89 -7.11 14.15 -1.08
CA GLU A 89 -6.08 15.20 -1.13
C GLU A 89 -4.85 14.82 -0.30
N VAL A 90 -3.65 15.08 -0.84
CA VAL A 90 -2.40 14.90 -0.10
C VAL A 90 -2.31 15.94 1.03
N ARG A 91 -2.31 15.48 2.27
CA ARG A 91 -2.15 16.33 3.47
C ARG A 91 -0.71 16.53 3.88
N THR A 92 0.10 15.50 3.69
CA THR A 92 1.54 15.54 3.90
C THR A 92 2.19 14.37 3.17
N GLY A 93 3.48 14.48 2.86
CA GLY A 93 4.24 13.37 2.31
C GLY A 93 5.71 13.41 2.70
N SER A 94 6.39 12.30 2.47
CA SER A 94 7.81 12.13 2.71
C SER A 94 8.39 11.21 1.64
N ARG A 95 9.50 11.59 1.02
CA ARG A 95 10.38 10.61 0.41
C ARG A 95 10.96 9.74 1.53
N TYR A 96 11.06 8.44 1.31
CA TYR A 96 11.59 7.52 2.33
C TYR A 96 12.63 6.54 1.78
N LEU A 97 12.58 6.17 0.50
CA LEU A 97 13.63 5.38 -0.15
C LEU A 97 14.16 6.07 -1.40
N THR A 98 15.44 5.86 -1.66
CA THR A 98 16.07 6.13 -2.95
C THR A 98 16.99 4.97 -3.29
N HIS A 99 16.75 4.33 -4.43
CA HIS A 99 17.44 3.11 -4.88
C HIS A 99 17.51 2.00 -3.80
N GLY A 100 16.42 1.83 -3.03
CA GLY A 100 16.31 0.83 -1.97
C GLY A 100 16.99 1.20 -0.64
N GLU A 101 17.64 2.37 -0.54
CA GLU A 101 18.27 2.86 0.68
C GLU A 101 17.41 3.92 1.38
N LEU A 102 17.45 3.95 2.71
CA LEU A 102 16.71 4.93 3.51
C LEU A 102 17.22 6.35 3.19
N ASP A 103 16.33 7.18 2.65
CA ASP A 103 16.63 8.54 2.26
C ASP A 103 15.40 9.42 2.52
N VAL A 104 15.28 9.80 3.79
CA VAL A 104 14.08 10.43 4.33
C VAL A 104 14.17 11.95 4.20
N ALA A 105 13.19 12.54 3.52
CA ALA A 105 13.04 13.99 3.41
C ALA A 105 11.55 14.37 3.31
N PRO A 106 11.13 15.53 3.87
CA PRO A 106 9.80 16.06 3.65
C PRO A 106 9.51 16.21 2.16
N LEU A 107 8.29 15.92 1.70
CA LEU A 107 7.93 16.06 0.30
C LEU A 107 8.05 17.52 -0.20
N ASP A 108 7.87 18.50 0.69
CA ASP A 108 8.02 19.92 0.35
C ASP A 108 9.46 20.32 0.00
N GLU A 109 10.45 19.56 0.46
CA GLU A 109 11.86 19.75 0.15
C GLU A 109 12.32 18.86 -1.01
N ASP A 110 11.47 17.95 -1.48
CA ASP A 110 11.81 16.99 -2.53
C ASP A 110 11.78 17.66 -3.92
N PRO A 111 12.85 17.50 -4.73
CA PRO A 111 12.89 18.09 -6.08
C PRO A 111 11.80 17.55 -7.02
N ARG A 112 11.18 16.41 -6.71
CA ARG A 112 10.13 15.75 -7.50
C ARG A 112 8.73 16.01 -6.96
N ARG A 113 8.59 16.89 -5.96
CA ARG A 113 7.29 17.26 -5.36
C ARG A 113 6.18 17.47 -6.38
N ALA A 114 6.46 18.26 -7.42
CA ALA A 114 5.47 18.59 -8.43
C ALA A 114 4.96 17.33 -9.17
N ASP A 115 5.86 16.41 -9.53
CA ASP A 115 5.50 15.18 -10.22
C ASP A 115 4.74 14.21 -9.30
N VAL A 116 5.14 14.13 -8.03
CA VAL A 116 4.45 13.31 -7.03
C VAL A 116 3.02 13.79 -6.82
N LEU A 117 2.81 15.10 -6.67
CA LEU A 117 1.48 15.67 -6.48
C LEU A 117 0.60 15.51 -7.72
N ALA A 118 1.17 15.74 -8.92
CA ALA A 118 0.45 15.51 -10.18
C ALA A 118 0.05 14.03 -10.36
N PHE A 119 0.90 13.09 -9.92
CA PHE A 119 0.53 11.68 -9.89
C PHE A 119 -0.56 11.40 -8.84
N ALA A 120 -0.46 12.00 -7.66
CA ALA A 120 -1.42 11.82 -6.57
C ALA A 120 -2.83 12.32 -6.92
N GLU A 121 -2.96 13.36 -7.74
CA GLU A 121 -4.26 13.82 -8.25
C GLU A 121 -5.03 12.72 -8.99
N ARG A 122 -4.32 11.79 -9.64
CA ARG A 122 -4.93 10.63 -10.32
C ARG A 122 -5.50 9.60 -9.34
N LEU A 123 -5.14 9.69 -8.06
CA LEU A 123 -5.61 8.78 -7.01
C LEU A 123 -6.94 9.22 -6.40
N ALA A 124 -7.32 10.50 -6.51
CA ALA A 124 -8.47 11.07 -5.83
C ALA A 124 -9.81 10.43 -6.23
N SER A 125 -9.91 9.90 -7.46
CA SER A 125 -11.10 9.21 -7.97
C SER A 125 -11.09 7.69 -7.79
N LEU A 126 -10.08 7.15 -7.12
CA LEU A 126 -9.96 5.71 -6.90
C LEU A 126 -10.77 5.29 -5.67
N ASP A 127 -11.13 4.01 -5.64
CA ASP A 127 -11.90 3.37 -4.56
C ASP A 127 -11.05 3.22 -3.29
N LEU A 128 -10.78 4.36 -2.62
CA LEU A 128 -9.98 4.49 -1.41
C LEU A 128 -10.82 5.01 -0.24
N PRO A 129 -10.44 4.70 1.02
CA PRO A 129 -11.06 5.32 2.17
C PRO A 129 -10.77 6.82 2.20
N SER A 130 -11.64 7.58 2.89
CA SER A 130 -11.42 9.01 3.09
C SER A 130 -10.14 9.36 3.85
N ALA A 131 -9.55 8.43 4.60
CA ALA A 131 -8.26 8.62 5.24
C ALA A 131 -7.41 7.38 5.06
N VAL A 132 -6.30 7.54 4.36
CA VAL A 132 -5.44 6.44 3.91
C VAL A 132 -4.02 6.96 3.71
N VAL A 133 -3.06 6.04 3.73
CA VAL A 133 -1.69 6.31 3.29
C VAL A 133 -1.48 5.62 1.97
N VAL A 134 -0.91 6.29 0.97
CA VAL A 134 -0.53 5.68 -0.30
C VAL A 134 0.95 5.89 -0.53
N ASP A 135 1.66 4.80 -0.74
CA ASP A 135 3.05 4.83 -1.15
C ASP A 135 3.12 4.79 -2.68
N VAL A 136 3.90 5.70 -3.24
CA VAL A 136 4.11 5.86 -4.69
C VAL A 136 5.59 5.89 -4.99
N GLY A 137 6.00 5.39 -6.16
CA GLY A 137 7.40 5.34 -6.51
C GLY A 137 7.65 5.62 -7.98
N LEU A 138 8.83 6.16 -8.27
CA LEU A 138 9.32 6.33 -9.64
C LEU A 138 10.04 5.07 -10.07
N LEU A 139 9.59 4.42 -11.13
CA LEU A 139 10.24 3.25 -11.70
C LEU A 139 11.58 3.59 -12.34
N SER A 140 12.59 2.77 -12.10
CA SER A 140 13.96 2.98 -12.60
C SER A 140 14.05 2.78 -14.11
N GLU A 141 13.28 1.85 -14.64
CA GLU A 141 13.38 1.35 -16.01
C GLU A 141 12.69 2.28 -17.03
N CYS A 142 11.58 2.90 -16.64
CA CYS A 142 10.77 3.75 -17.52
C CYS A 142 10.55 5.17 -17.02
N SER A 143 11.03 5.52 -15.82
CA SER A 143 10.80 6.83 -15.20
C SER A 143 9.31 7.21 -15.12
N GLN A 144 8.44 6.22 -14.91
CA GLN A 144 7.02 6.44 -14.65
C GLN A 144 6.71 6.32 -13.16
N TRP A 145 5.82 7.17 -12.67
CA TRP A 145 5.27 7.03 -11.33
C TRP A 145 4.24 5.91 -11.28
N ALA A 146 4.31 5.11 -10.23
CA ALA A 146 3.40 4.01 -9.98
C ALA A 146 3.04 3.90 -8.49
N VAL A 147 1.87 3.34 -8.22
CA VAL A 147 1.43 2.99 -6.88
C VAL A 147 2.24 1.78 -6.39
N VAL A 148 2.86 1.94 -5.22
CA VAL A 148 3.54 0.85 -4.50
C VAL A 148 2.50 0.08 -3.69
N GLU A 149 1.71 0.78 -2.88
CA GLU A 149 0.64 0.21 -2.04
C GLU A 149 -0.26 1.27 -1.41
N ALA A 150 -1.43 0.84 -0.93
CA ALA A 150 -2.23 1.59 0.03
C ALA A 150 -2.09 0.95 1.42
N ASN A 151 -1.88 1.80 2.41
CA ASN A 151 -1.66 1.45 3.81
C ASN A 151 -2.75 2.06 4.68
N ALA A 152 -3.11 1.33 5.74
CA ALA A 152 -3.89 1.88 6.82
C ALA A 152 -3.13 3.03 7.51
N ALA A 153 -3.74 4.22 7.59
CA ALA A 153 -3.08 5.38 8.19
C ALA A 153 -2.68 5.12 9.66
N TRP A 154 -3.56 4.46 10.44
CA TRP A 154 -3.33 4.12 11.85
C TRP A 154 -2.19 3.13 12.11
N ALA A 155 -1.67 2.47 11.06
CA ALA A 155 -0.56 1.53 11.13
C ALA A 155 0.71 2.03 10.40
N SER A 156 0.69 3.26 9.89
CA SER A 156 1.76 3.80 9.04
C SER A 156 2.75 4.66 9.83
N GLY A 157 4.04 4.44 9.60
CA GLY A 157 5.08 5.37 10.05
C GLY A 157 5.01 6.69 9.26
N HIS A 158 5.27 7.82 9.93
CA HIS A 158 5.15 9.16 9.32
C HIS A 158 6.41 9.64 8.60
N TYR A 159 7.58 8.99 8.78
CA TYR A 159 8.86 9.46 8.23
C TYR A 159 9.09 10.96 8.49
N ALA A 160 9.35 11.78 7.47
CA ALA A 160 9.47 13.23 7.57
C ALA A 160 8.21 13.98 7.13
N CYS A 161 7.04 13.33 7.18
CA CYS A 161 5.76 14.02 7.04
C CYS A 161 5.57 15.01 8.20
N ASP A 162 4.81 16.08 7.95
CA ASP A 162 4.28 16.93 9.01
C ASP A 162 3.49 16.06 10.01
N PRO A 163 3.89 16.03 11.29
CA PRO A 163 3.30 15.13 12.27
C PRO A 163 1.84 15.49 12.62
N ASP A 164 1.48 16.77 12.59
CA ASP A 164 0.11 17.21 12.89
C ASP A 164 -0.82 16.85 11.72
N ALA A 165 -0.37 17.09 10.48
CA ALA A 165 -1.13 16.69 9.30
C ALA A 165 -1.26 15.15 9.19
N ALA A 166 -0.21 14.40 9.53
CA ALA A 166 -0.27 12.93 9.58
C ALA A 166 -1.26 12.46 10.67
N LEU A 167 -1.24 13.10 11.84
CA LEU A 167 -2.15 12.80 12.94
C LEU A 167 -3.62 13.04 12.56
N ASP A 168 -3.92 14.11 11.83
CA ASP A 168 -5.28 14.38 11.34
C ASP A 168 -5.84 13.23 10.51
N VAL A 169 -5.02 12.66 9.61
CA VAL A 169 -5.39 11.50 8.79
C VAL A 169 -5.54 10.24 9.64
N VAL A 170 -4.63 10.00 10.60
CA VAL A 170 -4.73 8.88 11.53
C VAL A 170 -6.02 8.93 12.35
N VAL A 171 -6.35 10.10 12.91
CA VAL A 171 -7.58 10.32 13.70
C VAL A 171 -8.82 10.13 12.83
N ARG A 172 -8.83 10.64 11.59
CA ARG A 172 -9.93 10.40 10.64
C ARG A 172 -10.12 8.91 10.35
N ALA A 173 -9.04 8.14 10.18
CA ALA A 173 -9.10 6.71 9.90
C ALA A 173 -9.52 5.85 11.10
N ALA A 174 -9.42 6.38 12.32
CA ALA A 174 -9.61 5.63 13.57
C ALA A 174 -10.79 6.13 14.44
N ARG A 175 -11.78 6.81 13.85
CA ARG A 175 -12.98 7.27 14.57
C ARG A 175 -13.86 6.13 15.10
N PRO A 176 -14.73 6.40 16.09
CA PRO A 176 -15.83 5.51 16.45
C PRO A 176 -16.71 5.16 15.24
N GLU A 177 -17.24 3.94 15.20
CA GLU A 177 -17.98 3.40 14.04
C GLU A 177 -19.16 4.31 13.60
N GLY A 178 -19.88 4.88 14.56
CA GLY A 178 -21.03 5.76 14.30
C GLY A 178 -20.67 7.11 13.67
N GLU A 179 -19.40 7.46 13.60
CA GLU A 179 -18.91 8.74 13.06
C GLU A 179 -18.43 8.64 11.61
N PHE A 180 -18.42 7.45 11.00
CA PHE A 180 -18.06 7.29 9.60
C PHE A 180 -19.23 7.59 8.66
N GLY A 181 -18.94 8.35 7.61
CA GLY A 181 -19.88 8.65 6.54
C GLY A 181 -20.16 7.43 5.66
N PRO A 182 -21.21 7.46 4.81
CA PRO A 182 -21.56 6.35 3.93
C PRO A 182 -20.43 5.90 3.00
N ALA A 183 -19.59 6.82 2.51
CA ALA A 183 -18.47 6.53 1.63
C ALA A 183 -17.40 5.65 2.27
N ASP A 184 -17.24 5.72 3.60
CA ASP A 184 -16.21 4.98 4.34
C ASP A 184 -16.65 3.58 4.76
N ARG A 185 -17.96 3.28 4.69
CA ARG A 185 -18.51 2.04 5.27
C ARG A 185 -17.94 0.77 4.64
N ALA A 186 -17.63 0.80 3.34
CA ALA A 186 -17.03 -0.32 2.63
C ALA A 186 -15.59 -0.61 3.06
N PHE A 187 -14.92 0.35 3.70
CA PHE A 187 -13.52 0.28 4.13
C PHE A 187 -13.36 0.04 5.63
N LEU A 188 -14.47 -0.20 6.35
CA LEU A 188 -14.42 -0.53 7.76
C LEU A 188 -13.84 -1.93 7.94
N ARG A 189 -12.68 -2.01 8.58
CA ARG A 189 -12.09 -3.28 8.97
C ARG A 189 -13.07 -4.05 9.88
N PRO A 190 -13.30 -5.36 9.66
CA PRO A 190 -14.11 -6.17 10.55
C PRO A 190 -13.49 -6.25 11.94
N LEU A 191 -14.35 -6.33 12.96
CA LEU A 191 -13.90 -6.60 14.32
C LEU A 191 -13.23 -7.98 14.37
N PRO A 192 -12.11 -8.13 15.10
CA PRO A 192 -11.51 -9.44 15.30
C PRO A 192 -12.53 -10.35 16.01
N GLU A 193 -12.66 -11.59 15.53
CA GLU A 193 -13.41 -12.60 16.26
C GLU A 193 -12.66 -12.92 17.55
N VAL A 194 -13.24 -12.55 18.69
CA VAL A 194 -12.72 -12.94 20.00
C VAL A 194 -13.35 -14.29 20.34
N VAL A 195 -12.64 -15.37 20.04
CA VAL A 195 -13.00 -16.70 20.56
C VAL A 195 -12.69 -16.68 22.06
N ARG A 196 -13.74 -16.75 22.88
CA ARG A 196 -13.60 -16.98 24.32
C ARG A 196 -13.70 -18.49 24.55
N ASP A 197 -12.61 -19.09 24.99
CA ASP A 197 -12.58 -20.45 25.54
C ASP A 197 -13.27 -20.51 26.91
#